data_AF-A0A3D1YAC1-F1
#
_entry.id   AF-A0A3D1YAC1-F1
#
_cell.length_a   1.000
_cell.length_b   1.000
_cell.length_c   1.000
_cell.angle_alpha   90.00
_cell.angle_beta   90.00
_cell.angle_gamma   90.00
#
_symmetry.space_group_name_H-M   'P 1'
#
loop_
_entity.id
_entity.type
_entity.pdbx_description
1 polymer ?
#
loop_
_entity_poly.entity_id
_entity_poly.type
_entity_poly.pdbx_seq_one_letter_code
_entity_poly.pdbx_strand_id
1 'polypeptide(L)'
;MNYFGMPFGMWTLLAKSFRTQLTKIFGYNDESARDITHKAKAKYKEIISELPEFEKGDRFKMNLVNCAMIGAFILSMPQRPEMDSLTDYYAKSMMTTPMQWFCRKSGKSKFTAKDIAAMKATAALKAADRNPYS
;
A
#
# COMPACT_ATOMS: atom_id res chain seq x y z
N MET A 1 2.33 14.10 11.65
CA MET A 1 1.78 14.70 10.41
C MET A 1 0.69 13.77 9.92
N ASN A 2 -0.57 14.21 9.92
CA ASN A 2 -1.65 13.55 9.18
C ASN A 2 -1.15 13.08 7.82
N TYR A 3 -1.61 11.92 7.35
CA TYR A 3 -1.21 11.32 6.07
C TYR A 3 -1.54 12.19 4.84
N PHE A 4 -1.95 13.44 5.00
CA PHE A 4 -2.44 14.37 3.98
C PHE A 4 -1.76 14.20 2.63
N GLY A 5 -2.56 13.87 1.61
CA GLY A 5 -2.11 13.63 0.24
C GLY A 5 -1.56 12.24 -0.05
N MET A 6 -0.87 11.56 0.88
CA MET A 6 -0.27 10.24 0.63
C MET A 6 -1.30 9.13 0.36
N PRO A 7 -2.36 8.95 1.18
CA PRO A 7 -3.40 7.96 0.94
C PRO A 7 -4.12 8.20 -0.38
N PHE A 8 -4.41 9.46 -0.69
CA PHE A 8 -5.04 9.86 -1.95
C PHE A 8 -4.13 9.56 -3.15
N GLY A 9 -2.83 9.87 -3.04
CA GLY A 9 -1.83 9.56 -4.06
C GLY A 9 -1.70 8.06 -4.30
N MET A 10 -1.61 7.25 -3.24
CA MET A 10 -1.56 5.79 -3.34
C MET A 10 -2.82 5.21 -3.96
N TRP A 11 -4.00 5.67 -3.53
CA TRP A 11 -5.26 5.27 -4.12
C TRP A 11 -5.29 5.57 -5.62
N THR A 12 -4.93 6.78 -6.01
CA THR A 12 -4.92 7.20 -7.43
C THR A 12 -3.96 6.37 -8.27
N LEU A 13 -2.79 6.02 -7.71
CA LEU A 13 -1.78 5.23 -8.40
C LEU A 13 -2.22 3.76 -8.60
N LEU A 14 -2.86 3.16 -7.60
CA LEU A 14 -2.99 1.70 -7.51
C LEU A 14 -4.42 1.19 -7.68
N ALA A 15 -5.47 1.99 -7.41
CA ALA A 15 -6.84 1.48 -7.33
C ALA A 15 -7.32 0.83 -8.65
N LYS A 16 -6.90 1.38 -9.80
CA LYS A 16 -7.20 0.76 -11.10
C LYS A 16 -6.57 -0.62 -11.25
N SER A 17 -5.34 -0.80 -10.77
CA SER A 17 -4.63 -2.08 -10.79
C SER A 17 -5.33 -3.09 -9.87
N PHE A 18 -5.63 -2.69 -8.62
CA PHE A 18 -6.40 -3.51 -7.69
C PHE A 18 -7.73 -3.96 -8.27
N ARG A 19 -8.51 -3.05 -8.88
CA ARG A 19 -9.76 -3.39 -9.57
C ARG A 19 -9.54 -4.39 -10.71
N THR A 20 -8.52 -4.17 -11.54
CA THR A 20 -8.24 -5.06 -12.68
C THR A 20 -7.92 -6.48 -12.21
N GLN A 21 -7.19 -6.60 -11.11
CA GLN A 21 -6.81 -7.91 -10.57
C GLN A 21 -7.98 -8.62 -9.87
N LEU A 22 -9.05 -7.91 -9.45
CA LEU A 22 -10.27 -8.55 -8.95
C LEU A 22 -10.87 -9.45 -10.04
N THR A 23 -10.89 -8.98 -11.27
CA THR A 23 -11.36 -9.77 -12.41
C THR A 23 -10.35 -10.85 -12.80
N LYS A 24 -9.06 -10.50 -12.92
CA LYS A 24 -8.06 -11.45 -13.44
C LYS A 24 -7.73 -12.62 -12.52
N ILE A 25 -7.80 -12.41 -11.20
CA ILE A 25 -7.36 -13.41 -10.22
C ILE A 25 -8.55 -14.06 -9.53
N PHE A 26 -9.58 -13.29 -9.19
CA PHE A 26 -10.77 -13.81 -8.51
C PHE A 26 -11.96 -14.04 -9.44
N GLY A 27 -11.86 -13.71 -10.73
CA GLY A 27 -12.93 -13.96 -11.71
C GLY A 27 -14.15 -13.07 -11.57
N TYR A 28 -14.11 -12.01 -10.75
CA TYR A 28 -15.23 -11.10 -10.61
C TYR A 28 -15.55 -10.40 -11.94
N ASN A 29 -16.84 -10.31 -12.27
CA ASN A 29 -17.29 -9.48 -13.39
C ASN A 29 -16.99 -7.98 -13.13
N ASP A 30 -17.01 -7.17 -14.20
CA ASP A 30 -16.61 -5.75 -14.12
C ASP A 30 -17.52 -4.94 -13.17
N GLU A 31 -18.80 -5.27 -13.10
CA GLU A 31 -19.75 -4.63 -12.18
C GLU A 31 -19.38 -4.90 -10.71
N SER A 32 -19.16 -6.17 -10.36
CA SER A 32 -18.74 -6.58 -9.02
C SER A 32 -17.39 -5.97 -8.65
N ALA A 33 -16.43 -5.96 -9.58
CA ALA A 33 -15.13 -5.35 -9.34
C ALA A 33 -15.22 -3.83 -9.08
N ARG A 34 -16.12 -3.13 -9.79
CA ARG A 34 -16.39 -1.69 -9.56
C ARG A 34 -17.05 -1.45 -8.21
N ASP A 35 -18.05 -2.24 -7.85
CA ASP A 35 -18.73 -2.14 -6.55
C ASP A 35 -17.77 -2.39 -5.38
N ILE A 36 -16.97 -3.47 -5.44
CA ILE A 36 -15.91 -3.75 -4.46
C ILE A 36 -14.94 -2.57 -4.36
N THR A 37 -14.50 -2.02 -5.49
CA THR A 37 -13.57 -0.88 -5.50
C THR A 37 -14.19 0.39 -4.88
N HIS A 38 -15.48 0.63 -5.11
CA HIS A 38 -16.21 1.74 -4.51
C HIS A 38 -16.31 1.59 -2.99
N LYS A 39 -16.73 0.42 -2.51
CA LYS A 39 -16.76 0.07 -1.07
C LYS A 39 -15.38 0.18 -0.43
N ALA A 40 -14.35 -0.33 -1.11
CA ALA A 40 -12.97 -0.27 -0.63
C ALA A 40 -12.47 1.17 -0.48
N LYS A 41 -12.91 2.11 -1.32
CA LYS A 41 -12.51 3.53 -1.18
C LYS A 41 -13.01 4.12 0.13
N ALA A 42 -14.26 3.85 0.48
CA ALA A 42 -14.85 4.30 1.74
C ALA A 42 -14.15 3.63 2.93
N LYS A 43 -13.99 2.31 2.88
CA LYS A 43 -13.31 1.54 3.95
C LYS A 43 -11.85 1.96 4.13
N TYR A 44 -11.15 2.27 3.05
CA TYR A 44 -9.78 2.77 3.10
C TYR A 44 -9.69 4.12 3.83
N LYS A 45 -10.61 5.04 3.56
CA LYS A 45 -10.65 6.33 4.26
C LYS A 45 -10.90 6.15 5.77
N GLU A 46 -11.80 5.23 6.12
CA GLU A 46 -12.09 4.86 7.51
C GLU A 46 -10.84 4.30 8.21
N ILE A 47 -10.19 3.28 7.64
CA ILE A 47 -8.96 2.70 8.21
C ILE A 47 -7.89 3.77 8.40
N ILE A 48 -7.64 4.61 7.37
CA ILE A 48 -6.63 5.67 7.43
C ILE A 48 -6.93 6.68 8.55
N SER A 49 -8.20 6.95 8.85
CA SER A 49 -8.58 7.89 9.92
C SER A 49 -8.33 7.35 11.33
N GLU A 50 -8.19 6.03 11.48
CA GLU A 50 -7.91 5.35 12.74
C GLU A 50 -6.40 5.12 12.96
N LEU A 51 -5.56 5.32 11.92
CA LEU A 51 -4.13 5.10 12.03
C LEU A 51 -3.45 6.18 12.89
N PRO A 52 -2.48 5.80 13.74
CA PRO A 52 -1.69 6.77 14.50
C PRO A 52 -0.88 7.66 13.55
N GLU A 53 -0.60 8.89 13.96
CA GLU A 53 0.27 9.75 13.17
C GLU A 53 1.70 9.22 13.12
N PHE A 54 2.31 9.29 11.94
CA PHE A 54 3.73 9.01 11.77
C PHE A 54 4.54 10.30 11.82
N GLU A 55 5.75 10.18 12.34
CA GLU A 55 6.74 11.24 12.27
C GLU A 55 7.15 11.51 10.82
N LYS A 56 7.51 12.76 10.49
CA LYS A 56 7.82 13.16 9.11
C LYS A 56 8.95 12.32 8.49
N GLY A 57 9.94 11.95 9.30
CA GLY A 57 11.10 11.14 8.90
C GLY A 57 10.86 9.63 8.89
N ASP A 58 9.71 9.17 9.36
CA ASP A 58 9.41 7.76 9.43
C ASP A 58 9.14 7.18 8.03
N ARG A 59 9.86 6.10 7.70
CA ARG A 59 9.80 5.41 6.41
C ARG A 59 8.69 4.37 6.35
N PHE A 60 8.17 3.90 7.48
CA PHE A 60 7.13 2.87 7.54
C PHE A 60 5.73 3.37 7.22
N LYS A 61 5.50 4.69 7.31
CA LYS A 61 4.20 5.30 6.97
C LYS A 61 3.64 4.87 5.62
N MET A 62 4.52 4.66 4.63
CA MET A 62 4.12 4.22 3.29
C MET A 62 3.62 2.78 3.27
N ASN A 63 4.27 1.89 4.03
CA ASN A 63 3.85 0.50 4.16
C ASN A 63 2.48 0.43 4.79
N LEU A 64 2.23 1.21 5.86
CA LEU A 64 0.95 1.19 6.54
C LEU A 64 -0.21 1.67 5.66
N VAL A 65 0.03 2.74 4.87
CA VAL A 65 -0.95 3.20 3.87
C VAL A 65 -1.27 2.11 2.85
N ASN A 66 -0.26 1.38 2.36
CA ASN A 66 -0.48 0.26 1.42
C ASN A 66 -1.19 -0.93 2.08
N CYS A 67 -0.89 -1.23 3.35
CA CYS A 67 -1.58 -2.25 4.14
C CYS A 67 -3.07 -1.90 4.32
N ALA A 68 -3.38 -0.64 4.63
CA ALA A 68 -4.75 -0.15 4.71
C ALA A 68 -5.49 -0.32 3.38
N MET A 69 -4.80 -0.10 2.25
CA MET A 69 -5.39 -0.26 0.92
C MET A 69 -5.79 -1.71 0.64
N ILE A 70 -4.87 -2.68 0.79
CA ILE A 70 -5.23 -4.10 0.59
C ILE A 70 -6.28 -4.58 1.60
N GLY A 71 -6.17 -4.15 2.87
CA GLY A 71 -7.17 -4.45 3.89
C GLY A 71 -8.56 -3.96 3.50
N ALA A 72 -8.67 -2.74 2.96
CA ALA A 72 -9.94 -2.19 2.49
C ALA A 72 -10.56 -2.99 1.35
N PHE A 73 -9.75 -3.50 0.40
CA PHE A 73 -10.24 -4.37 -0.66
C PHE A 73 -10.73 -5.72 -0.11
N ILE A 74 -9.95 -6.38 0.76
CA ILE A 74 -10.34 -7.67 1.37
C ILE A 74 -11.66 -7.52 2.14
N LEU A 75 -11.79 -6.47 2.95
CA LEU A 75 -12.99 -6.20 3.75
C LEU A 75 -14.22 -5.81 2.91
N SER A 76 -14.02 -5.48 1.62
CA SER A 76 -15.10 -5.11 0.70
C SER A 76 -15.48 -6.23 -0.27
N MET A 77 -14.75 -7.36 -0.26
CA MET A 77 -15.09 -8.54 -1.05
C MET A 77 -16.25 -9.31 -0.40
N PRO A 78 -17.12 -9.96 -1.19
CA PRO A 78 -18.22 -10.77 -0.67
C PRO A 78 -17.75 -12.00 0.12
N GLN A 79 -16.58 -12.53 -0.21
CA GLN A 79 -15.93 -13.63 0.49
C GLN A 79 -14.45 -13.30 0.65
N ARG A 80 -13.88 -13.63 1.82
CA ARG A 80 -12.45 -13.47 2.06
C ARG A 80 -11.67 -14.46 1.20
N PRO A 81 -10.64 -14.02 0.45
CA PRO A 81 -9.85 -14.90 -0.40
C PRO A 81 -8.91 -15.77 0.44
N GLU A 82 -8.56 -16.94 -0.11
CA GLU A 82 -7.50 -17.79 0.42
C GLU A 82 -6.13 -17.12 0.31
N MET A 83 -5.22 -17.44 1.23
CA MET A 83 -3.93 -16.75 1.36
C MET A 83 -3.08 -16.76 0.09
N ASP A 84 -3.04 -17.88 -0.63
CA ASP A 84 -2.25 -18.00 -1.87
C ASP A 84 -2.78 -17.05 -2.95
N SER A 85 -4.09 -17.09 -3.18
CA SER A 85 -4.76 -16.22 -4.15
C SER A 85 -4.67 -14.73 -3.78
N LEU A 86 -4.69 -14.43 -2.48
CA LEU A 86 -4.51 -13.07 -1.97
C LEU A 86 -3.08 -12.56 -2.14
N THR A 87 -2.09 -13.42 -1.93
CA THR A 87 -0.67 -13.09 -2.14
C THR A 87 -0.43 -12.73 -3.60
N ASP A 88 -0.97 -13.55 -4.50
CA ASP A 88 -0.94 -13.34 -5.95
C ASP A 88 -1.64 -12.04 -6.36
N TYR A 89 -2.80 -11.79 -5.78
CA TYR A 89 -3.56 -10.56 -5.95
C TYR A 89 -2.74 -9.34 -5.57
N TYR A 90 -2.21 -9.31 -4.36
CA TYR A 90 -1.41 -8.18 -3.89
C TYR A 90 -0.20 -7.92 -4.78
N ALA A 91 0.58 -8.96 -5.09
CA ALA A 91 1.79 -8.84 -5.90
C ALA A 91 1.49 -8.24 -7.27
N LYS A 92 0.48 -8.78 -7.97
CA LYS A 92 0.08 -8.32 -9.31
C LYS A 92 -0.60 -6.95 -9.29
N SER A 93 -1.28 -6.59 -8.20
CA SER A 93 -1.88 -5.26 -8.03
C SER A 93 -0.82 -4.18 -7.77
N MET A 94 0.19 -4.47 -6.96
CA MET A 94 1.26 -3.53 -6.60
C MET A 94 2.28 -3.35 -7.72
N MET A 95 2.61 -4.42 -8.46
CA MET A 95 3.67 -4.40 -9.48
C MET A 95 3.18 -3.95 -10.86
N THR A 96 2.62 -2.74 -10.92
CA THR A 96 2.33 -2.06 -12.19
C THR A 96 3.62 -1.75 -12.98
N THR A 97 3.54 -1.57 -14.29
CA THR A 97 4.72 -1.22 -15.12
C THR A 97 5.50 0.00 -14.60
N PRO A 98 4.85 1.11 -14.19
CA PRO A 98 5.54 2.23 -13.56
C PRO A 98 6.24 1.85 -12.24
N MET A 99 5.58 1.04 -11.40
CA MET A 99 6.16 0.59 -10.14
C MET A 99 7.38 -0.31 -10.37
N GLN A 100 7.32 -1.25 -11.31
CA GLN A 100 8.46 -2.10 -11.67
C GLN A 100 9.65 -1.26 -12.16
N TRP A 101 9.40 -0.27 -13.01
CA TRP A 101 10.44 0.65 -13.46
C TRP A 101 11.04 1.45 -12.29
N PHE A 102 10.20 1.96 -11.39
CA PHE A 102 10.62 2.68 -10.19
C PHE A 102 11.47 1.81 -9.27
N CYS A 103 11.05 0.57 -9.01
CA CYS A 103 11.82 -0.41 -8.24
C CYS A 103 13.18 -0.70 -8.88
N ARG A 104 13.23 -0.87 -10.21
CA ARG A 104 14.50 -1.07 -10.95
C ARG A 104 15.43 0.13 -10.83
N LYS A 105 14.92 1.36 -10.93
CA LYS A 105 15.75 2.58 -10.82
C LYS A 105 16.23 2.83 -9.39
N SER A 106 15.35 2.69 -8.41
CA SER A 106 15.70 2.85 -6.99
C SER A 106 16.68 1.77 -6.52
N GLY A 107 16.55 0.54 -7.01
CA GLY A 107 17.48 -0.56 -6.74
C GLY A 107 18.93 -0.25 -7.10
N LYS A 108 19.18 0.49 -8.19
CA LYS A 108 20.53 0.88 -8.61
C LYS A 108 21.24 1.84 -7.64
N SER A 109 20.48 2.52 -6.78
CA SER A 109 21.03 3.45 -5.79
C SER A 109 21.19 2.82 -4.40
N LYS A 110 20.80 1.55 -4.24
CA LYS A 110 20.91 0.83 -2.97
C LYS A 110 22.38 0.61 -2.59
N PHE A 111 22.65 0.68 -1.30
CA PHE A 111 23.98 0.50 -0.71
C PHE A 111 25.04 1.52 -1.16
N THR A 112 24.64 2.58 -1.85
CA THR A 112 25.52 3.74 -2.06
C THR A 112 25.81 4.45 -0.75
N ALA A 113 26.89 5.23 -0.67
CA ALA A 113 27.21 6.01 0.54
C ALA A 113 26.04 6.88 1.00
N LYS A 114 25.30 7.46 0.05
CA LYS A 114 24.07 8.24 0.32
C LYS A 114 22.94 7.38 0.91
N ASP A 115 22.68 6.20 0.35
CA ASP A 115 21.64 5.30 0.86
C ASP A 115 21.99 4.77 2.26
N ILE A 116 23.26 4.41 2.49
CA ILE A 116 23.76 3.98 3.81
C ILE A 116 23.63 5.11 4.83
N ALA A 117 24.00 6.35 4.48
CA ALA A 117 23.82 7.50 5.36
C ALA A 117 22.34 7.71 5.72
N ALA A 118 21.43 7.58 4.75
CA ALA A 118 19.99 7.66 4.99
C ALA A 118 19.48 6.50 5.88
N MET A 119 20.00 5.28 5.72
CA MET A 119 19.67 4.14 6.58
C MET A 119 20.13 4.38 8.03
N LYS A 120 21.35 4.88 8.23
CA LYS A 120 21.86 5.25 9.57
C LYS A 120 21.01 6.34 10.21
N ALA A 121 20.62 7.37 9.46
CA ALA A 121 19.72 8.41 9.95
C ALA A 121 18.32 7.86 10.33
N THR A 122 17.80 6.90 9.54
CA THR A 122 16.54 6.22 9.86
C THR A 122 16.66 5.42 11.16
N ALA A 123 17.76 4.68 11.35
CA ALA A 123 17.99 3.92 12.57
C ALA A 123 18.15 4.82 13.81
N ALA A 124 18.84 5.95 13.68
CA ALA A 124 19.01 6.92 14.75
C ALA A 124 17.70 7.60 15.18
N LEU A 125 16.70 7.68 14.29
CA LEU A 125 15.39 8.22 14.61
C LEU A 125 14.65 7.40 15.66
N LYS A 126 14.86 6.07 15.70
CA LYS A 126 14.20 5.14 16.62
C LYS A 126 12.68 5.33 16.67
N ALA A 127 12.04 5.41 15.51
CA ALA A 127 10.60 5.66 15.42
C ALA A 127 9.77 4.55 16.11
N ALA A 128 10.26 3.30 16.06
CA ALA A 128 9.65 2.15 16.72
C ALA A 128 9.47 2.30 18.25
N ASP A 129 10.31 3.12 18.91
CA ASP A 129 10.20 3.37 20.36
C ASP A 129 8.93 4.17 20.71
N ARG A 130 8.34 4.86 19.72
CA ARG A 130 7.20 5.78 19.89
C ARG A 130 5.96 5.35 19.10
N ASN A 131 6.12 4.54 18.06
CA ASN A 131 5.02 4.02 17.26
C ASN A 131 5.25 2.51 16.98
N PRO A 132 4.33 1.63 17.42
CA PRO A 132 4.48 0.18 17.28
C PRO A 132 4.41 -0.33 15.83
N TYR A 133 4.05 0.53 14.87
CA TYR A 133 3.96 0.20 13.45
C TYR A 133 5.18 0.69 12.63
N SER A 134 6.22 1.20 13.32
CA SER A 134 7.42 1.83 12.73
C SER A 134 8.68 0.98 12.77
#